data_AF-A0A2R7SQ41-F1
#
_entry.id   AF-A0A2R7SQ41-F1
#
_cell.length_a   1.000
_cell.length_b   1.000
_cell.length_c   1.000
_cell.angle_alpha   90.00
_cell.angle_beta   90.00
_cell.angle_gamma   90.00
#
_symmetry.space_group_name_H-M   'P 1'
#
loop_
_entity.id
_entity.type
_entity.pdbx_description
1 polymer ?
#
loop_
_entity_poly.entity_id
_entity_poly.type
_entity_poly.pdbx_seq_one_letter_code
_entity_poly.pdbx_strand_id
1 'polypeptide(L)'
;MEPVMNTSRRLFAASLLAAATFTGAAQAWNWGSGERITGSGDITTEARDPGAFDAVSLSDGFHVVIRQGSAHKVEVKADRNLLPYLETRIVDGSKGRTLEIGPKKGY
;
A
#
# COMPACT_ATOMS: atom_id res chain seq x y z
N MET A 1 72.35 13.14 -39.35
CA MET A 1 71.86 12.78 -38.00
C MET A 1 70.64 13.64 -37.75
N GLU A 2 69.45 13.11 -38.02
CA GLU A 2 68.18 13.84 -37.88
C GLU A 2 67.74 13.85 -36.40
N PRO A 3 67.21 14.97 -35.87
CA PRO A 3 66.78 15.06 -34.48
C PRO A 3 65.42 14.36 -34.23
N VAL A 4 65.35 13.64 -33.11
CA VAL A 4 64.18 12.87 -32.67
C VAL A 4 63.03 13.81 -32.27
N MET A 5 61.87 13.62 -32.90
CA MET A 5 60.61 14.31 -32.59
C MET A 5 60.20 14.16 -31.12
N ASN A 6 59.95 15.28 -30.44
CA ASN A 6 59.25 15.29 -29.15
C ASN A 6 57.75 15.07 -29.40
N THR A 7 57.19 13.97 -28.91
CA THR A 7 55.76 13.67 -28.97
C THR A 7 55.22 13.60 -27.55
N SER A 8 55.14 14.73 -26.85
CA SER A 8 54.61 14.70 -25.46
C SER A 8 53.99 16.00 -24.96
N ARG A 9 53.41 16.84 -25.83
CA ARG A 9 52.84 18.13 -25.36
C ARG A 9 51.57 18.61 -26.05
N ARG A 10 50.73 17.74 -26.62
CA ARG A 10 49.49 18.21 -27.28
C ARG A 10 48.32 17.23 -27.25
N LEU A 11 47.98 16.64 -26.11
CA LEU A 11 46.66 15.99 -25.96
C LEU A 11 46.08 16.15 -24.54
N PHE A 12 46.28 17.31 -23.91
CA PHE A 12 45.43 17.78 -22.79
C PHE A 12 44.23 18.60 -23.30
N ALA A 13 43.65 18.16 -24.42
CA ALA A 13 42.46 18.76 -25.02
C ALA A 13 41.45 17.68 -25.42
N ALA A 14 41.34 16.62 -24.62
CA ALA A 14 40.30 15.59 -24.72
C ALA A 14 39.40 15.60 -23.47
N SER A 15 39.34 16.73 -22.78
CA SER A 15 38.45 16.98 -21.65
C SER A 15 37.31 17.87 -22.13
N LEU A 16 36.34 17.35 -22.90
CA LEU A 16 35.00 17.96 -22.98
C LEU A 16 33.96 17.10 -23.75
N LEU A 17 33.85 15.78 -23.52
CA LEU A 17 32.67 15.06 -24.05
C LEU A 17 32.36 13.74 -23.31
N ALA A 18 32.17 13.81 -21.99
CA ALA A 18 31.60 12.70 -21.22
C ALA A 18 30.68 13.18 -20.10
N ALA A 19 29.93 14.27 -20.35
CA ALA A 19 28.96 14.85 -19.42
C ALA A 19 27.56 14.88 -20.06
N ALA A 20 27.03 13.71 -20.38
CA ALA A 20 25.63 13.41 -20.69
C ALA A 20 25.65 11.94 -21.12
N THR A 21 25.18 10.97 -20.34
CA THR A 21 23.74 10.72 -20.15
C THR A 21 23.54 9.80 -18.93
N PHE A 22 23.33 10.37 -17.75
CA PHE A 22 22.52 9.70 -16.73
C PHE A 22 21.18 10.44 -16.71
N THR A 23 20.46 10.39 -17.83
CA THR A 23 19.03 10.74 -17.85
C THR A 23 18.34 9.71 -16.97
N GLY A 24 17.96 10.13 -15.77
CA GLY A 24 17.33 9.27 -14.78
C GLY A 24 16.24 8.43 -15.41
N ALA A 25 16.36 7.12 -15.30
CA ALA A 25 15.17 6.28 -15.30
C ALA A 25 14.37 6.80 -14.11
N ALA A 26 13.31 7.57 -14.38
CA ALA A 26 12.31 7.92 -13.40
C ALA A 26 11.95 6.61 -12.71
N GLN A 27 12.38 6.44 -11.46
CA GLN A 27 12.01 5.28 -10.70
C GLN A 27 10.52 5.42 -10.50
N ALA A 28 9.74 4.77 -11.37
CA ALA A 28 8.33 4.56 -11.18
C ALA A 28 8.22 3.66 -9.95
N TRP A 29 8.31 4.27 -8.78
CA TRP A 29 7.92 3.63 -7.54
C TRP A 29 6.46 3.28 -7.74
N ASN A 30 6.18 2.01 -8.04
CA ASN A 30 4.81 1.50 -8.07
C ASN A 30 4.35 1.38 -6.61
N TRP A 31 4.03 2.50 -5.99
CA TRP A 31 3.65 2.60 -4.57
C TRP A 31 2.19 2.15 -4.31
N GLY A 32 1.53 1.53 -5.29
CA GLY A 32 0.20 0.97 -5.10
C GLY A 32 -0.49 0.68 -6.40
N SER A 33 -0.17 -0.47 -7.02
CA SER A 33 -1.07 -1.10 -7.99
C SER A 33 -2.20 -1.83 -7.24
N GLY A 34 -2.95 -1.10 -6.41
CA GLY A 34 -4.19 -1.59 -5.81
C GLY A 34 -5.31 -1.45 -6.83
N GLU A 35 -6.07 -2.51 -7.05
CA GLU A 35 -7.24 -2.46 -7.93
C GLU A 35 -8.34 -1.65 -7.26
N ARG A 36 -8.62 -0.44 -7.77
CA ARG A 36 -9.67 0.42 -7.23
C ARG A 36 -11.05 -0.08 -7.65
N ILE A 37 -11.84 -0.51 -6.68
CA ILE A 37 -13.22 -0.96 -6.89
C ILE A 37 -14.19 0.16 -6.50
N THR A 38 -15.11 0.49 -7.40
CA THR A 38 -16.15 1.51 -7.14
C THR A 38 -17.43 0.83 -6.63
N GLY A 39 -18.05 1.39 -5.60
CA GLY A 39 -19.30 0.88 -5.03
C GLY A 39 -20.45 0.88 -6.04
N SER A 40 -21.28 -0.16 -6.01
CA SER A 40 -22.41 -0.32 -6.94
C SER A 40 -23.65 0.51 -6.56
N GLY A 41 -23.71 1.08 -5.35
CA GLY A 41 -24.89 1.75 -4.79
C GLY A 41 -25.94 0.79 -4.21
N ASP A 42 -25.71 -0.52 -4.30
CA ASP A 42 -26.60 -1.58 -3.78
C ASP A 42 -26.18 -1.94 -2.35
N ILE A 43 -26.69 -1.18 -1.40
CA ILE A 43 -26.36 -1.32 0.02
C ILE A 43 -26.99 -2.59 0.60
N THR A 44 -26.17 -3.46 1.18
CA THR A 44 -26.61 -4.66 1.88
C THR A 44 -25.88 -4.84 3.21
N THR A 45 -26.39 -5.74 4.05
CA THR A 45 -25.84 -6.04 5.37
C THR A 45 -25.40 -7.51 5.42
N GLU A 46 -24.17 -7.74 5.88
CA GLU A 46 -23.60 -9.06 6.11
C GLU A 46 -23.34 -9.26 7.60
N ALA A 47 -23.89 -10.33 8.17
CA ALA A 47 -23.58 -10.74 9.54
C ALA A 47 -22.29 -11.57 9.53
N ARG A 48 -21.35 -11.21 10.41
CA ARG A 48 -20.06 -11.89 10.58
C ARG A 48 -19.89 -12.32 12.02
N ASP A 49 -19.26 -13.49 12.20
CA ASP A 49 -18.93 -14.04 13.52
C ASP A 49 -17.41 -14.24 13.62
N PRO A 50 -16.66 -13.19 14.00
CA PRO A 50 -15.22 -13.32 14.23
C PRO A 50 -14.87 -13.94 15.59
N GLY A 51 -15.87 -14.28 16.43
CA GLY A 51 -15.65 -14.72 17.81
C GLY A 51 -15.49 -13.56 18.80
N ALA A 52 -14.94 -13.88 19.98
CA ALA A 52 -14.77 -12.92 21.07
C ALA A 52 -13.56 -11.99 20.88
N PHE A 53 -13.73 -10.71 21.20
CA PHE A 53 -12.70 -9.67 21.13
C PHE A 53 -12.90 -8.61 22.22
N ASP A 54 -11.80 -7.98 22.60
CA ASP A 54 -11.71 -6.96 23.66
C ASP A 54 -11.55 -5.55 23.09
N ALA A 55 -11.03 -5.44 21.86
CA ALA A 55 -10.76 -4.18 21.19
C ALA A 55 -11.23 -4.21 19.72
N VAL A 56 -11.46 -3.04 19.14
CA VAL A 56 -11.81 -2.85 17.72
C VAL A 56 -10.80 -1.90 17.07
N SER A 57 -10.32 -2.26 15.90
CA SER A 57 -9.38 -1.47 15.09
C SER A 57 -9.86 -1.38 13.65
N LEU A 58 -9.74 -0.19 13.06
CA LEU A 58 -10.23 0.12 11.72
C LEU A 58 -9.07 0.68 10.90
N SER A 59 -8.95 0.26 9.65
CA SER A 59 -7.90 0.77 8.76
C SER A 59 -8.36 1.85 7.76
N ASP A 60 -9.66 2.17 7.69
CA ASP A 60 -10.22 3.13 6.74
C ASP A 60 -11.47 3.85 7.28
N GLY A 61 -12.12 4.68 6.46
CA GLY A 61 -13.27 5.53 6.75
C GLY A 61 -14.59 4.80 7.04
N PHE A 62 -14.57 3.84 7.98
CA PHE A 62 -15.76 3.16 8.47
C PHE A 62 -16.49 4.01 9.51
N HIS A 63 -17.83 4.02 9.43
CA HIS A 63 -18.67 4.48 10.53
C HIS A 63 -19.01 3.30 11.43
N VAL A 64 -18.65 3.39 12.71
CA VAL A 64 -18.79 2.27 13.65
C VAL A 64 -19.70 2.63 14.81
N VAL A 65 -20.66 1.73 15.08
CA VAL A 65 -21.55 1.80 16.23
C VAL A 65 -21.24 0.60 17.12
N ILE A 66 -20.84 0.87 18.36
CA ILE A 66 -20.49 -0.17 19.35
C ILE A 66 -21.55 -0.19 20.44
N ARG A 67 -22.05 -1.38 20.75
CA ARG A 67 -22.88 -1.63 21.93
C ARG A 67 -22.28 -2.78 22.73
N GLN A 68 -21.94 -2.53 23.98
CA GLN A 68 -21.49 -3.56 24.90
C GLN A 68 -22.67 -4.38 25.42
N GLY A 69 -22.53 -5.70 25.44
CA GLY A 69 -23.56 -6.65 25.86
C GLY A 69 -23.00 -8.06 25.99
N SER A 70 -23.87 -9.03 26.25
CA SER A 70 -23.48 -10.43 26.49
C SER A 70 -23.14 -11.25 25.24
N ALA A 71 -23.38 -10.70 24.04
CA ALA A 71 -23.17 -11.39 22.77
C ALA A 71 -22.17 -10.64 21.90
N HIS A 72 -21.28 -11.40 21.24
CA HIS A 72 -20.38 -10.88 20.20
C HIS A 72 -21.08 -11.02 18.86
N LYS A 73 -21.45 -9.89 18.25
CA LYS A 73 -22.06 -9.85 16.91
C LYS A 73 -21.44 -8.74 16.10
N VAL A 74 -21.08 -9.02 14.86
CA VAL A 74 -20.59 -8.03 13.91
C VAL A 74 -21.51 -7.98 12.71
N GLU A 75 -21.94 -6.78 12.34
CA GLU A 75 -22.71 -6.52 11.13
C GLU A 75 -21.96 -5.50 10.29
N VAL A 76 -21.73 -5.84 9.02
CA VAL A 76 -21.05 -4.96 8.07
C VAL A 76 -22.07 -4.52 7.03
N LYS A 77 -22.31 -3.20 6.94
CA LYS A 77 -23.22 -2.59 5.96
C LYS A 77 -22.41 -1.81 4.93
N ALA A 78 -22.45 -2.24 3.68
CA ALA A 78 -21.71 -1.62 2.57
C ALA A 78 -22.37 -1.98 1.22
N ASP A 79 -21.83 -1.47 0.11
CA ASP A 79 -22.23 -1.92 -1.21
C ASP A 79 -21.95 -3.41 -1.39
N ARG A 80 -22.89 -4.14 -2.00
CA ARG A 80 -22.81 -5.59 -2.22
C ARG A 80 -21.53 -6.03 -2.90
N ASN A 81 -21.04 -5.25 -3.86
CA ASN A 81 -19.81 -5.57 -4.58
C ASN A 81 -18.54 -5.30 -3.76
N LEU A 82 -18.61 -4.53 -2.67
CA LEU A 82 -17.46 -4.22 -1.82
C LEU A 82 -17.31 -5.21 -0.65
N LEU A 83 -18.40 -5.81 -0.18
CA LEU A 83 -18.37 -6.76 0.94
C LEU A 83 -17.31 -7.90 0.81
N PRO A 84 -17.11 -8.54 -0.37
CA PRO A 84 -16.10 -9.57 -0.53
C PRO A 84 -14.67 -9.08 -0.33
N TYR A 85 -14.44 -7.77 -0.47
CA TYR A 85 -13.14 -7.11 -0.32
C TYR A 85 -12.93 -6.56 1.08
N LEU A 86 -13.93 -6.60 1.96
CA LEU A 86 -13.78 -6.26 3.37
C LEU A 86 -13.39 -7.49 4.18
N GLU A 87 -12.29 -7.40 4.91
CA GLU A 87 -11.80 -8.41 5.85
C GLU A 87 -12.15 -8.02 7.29
N THR A 88 -12.48 -9.04 8.07
CA THR A 88 -12.68 -8.97 9.52
C THR A 88 -11.92 -10.10 10.15
N ARG A 89 -10.94 -9.80 11.00
CA ARG A 89 -10.07 -10.82 11.61
C ARG A 89 -9.74 -10.47 13.06
N ILE A 90 -9.53 -11.50 13.88
CA ILE A 90 -9.02 -11.32 15.24
C ILE A 90 -7.50 -11.41 15.21
N VAL A 91 -6.85 -10.42 15.80
CA VAL A 91 -5.41 -10.41 16.03
C VAL A 91 -5.13 -10.26 17.52
N ASP A 92 -4.14 -11.00 18.02
CA ASP A 92 -3.64 -10.83 19.37
C ASP A 92 -2.60 -9.70 19.39
N GLY A 93 -2.74 -8.76 20.32
CA GLY A 93 -1.81 -7.65 20.47
C GLY A 93 -1.65 -7.20 21.91
N SER A 94 -0.91 -6.11 22.13
CA SER A 94 -0.70 -5.54 23.47
C SER A 94 -1.98 -5.06 24.16
N LYS A 95 -3.07 -4.89 23.40
CA LYS A 95 -4.42 -4.51 23.89
C LYS A 95 -5.36 -5.71 24.04
N GLY A 96 -4.87 -6.95 23.94
CA GLY A 96 -5.69 -8.15 23.94
C GLY A 96 -6.16 -8.55 22.54
N ARG A 97 -7.27 -9.30 22.47
CA ARG A 97 -7.86 -9.75 21.19
C ARG A 97 -8.54 -8.58 20.50
N THR A 98 -7.98 -8.16 19.37
CA THR A 98 -8.47 -7.01 18.61
C THR A 98 -9.16 -7.48 17.34
N LEU A 99 -10.41 -7.06 17.15
CA LEU A 99 -11.10 -7.18 15.87
C LEU A 99 -10.57 -6.10 14.92
N GLU A 100 -9.82 -6.51 13.91
CA GLU A 100 -9.42 -5.64 12.80
C GLU A 100 -10.45 -5.71 11.68
N ILE A 101 -10.89 -4.54 11.20
CA ILE A 101 -11.82 -4.39 10.08
C ILE A 101 -11.18 -3.48 9.04
N GLY A 102 -11.14 -3.94 7.78
CA GLY A 102 -10.48 -3.19 6.72
C GLY A 102 -10.63 -3.81 5.33
N PRO A 103 -10.21 -3.11 4.26
CA PRO A 103 -10.07 -3.72 2.95
C PRO A 103 -8.97 -4.80 2.96
N LYS A 104 -9.19 -5.86 2.17
CA LYS A 104 -8.19 -6.88 1.88
C LYS A 104 -7.02 -6.24 1.15
N LYS A 105 -5.80 -6.66 1.48
CA LYS A 105 -4.60 -6.19 0.78
C LYS A 105 -4.69 -6.49 -0.72
N GLY A 106 -4.35 -5.49 -1.53
CA GLY A 106 -4.32 -5.60 -3.00
C GLY A 106 -5.48 -4.90 -3.73
N TYR A 107 -6.45 -4.35 -2.99
CA TYR A 107 -7.62 -3.63 -3.50
C TYR A 107 -7.78 -2.29 -2.77
#